data_AF-X0TK43-F1
#
_entry.id   AF-X0TK43-F1
#
_cell.length_a   1.000
_cell.length_b   1.000
_cell.length_c   1.000
_cell.angle_alpha   90.00
_cell.angle_beta   90.00
_cell.angle_gamma   90.00
#
_symmetry.space_group_name_H-M   'P 1'
#
loop_
_entity.id
_entity.type
_entity.pdbx_description
1 polymer ?
#
loop_
_entity_poly.entity_id
_entity_poly.type
_entity_poly.pdbx_seq_one_letter_code
_entity_poly.pdbx_strand_id
1 'polypeptide(L)' 'AKMEKLRRVGAHYRQAHDDIPTSWRIDVVAVELDRRNKPLRIELIENAVGEA' A
#
# COMPACT_ATOMS: atom_id res chain seq x y z
N ALA A 1 -4.95 5.30 -12.88
CA ALA A 1 -5.05 3.86 -13.21
C ALA A 1 -4.89 2.92 -11.99
N LYS A 2 -3.71 2.60 -11.44
CA LYS A 2 -3.62 1.68 -10.27
C LYS A 2 -3.64 2.38 -8.90
N MET A 3 -2.84 3.41 -8.71
CA MET A 3 -2.77 4.16 -7.44
C MET A 3 -4.14 4.76 -7.07
N GLU A 4 -4.84 5.33 -8.05
CA GLU A 4 -6.19 5.87 -7.88
C GLU A 4 -7.22 4.82 -7.41
N LYS A 5 -7.16 3.59 -7.95
CA LYS A 5 -8.04 2.50 -7.50
C LYS A 5 -7.75 2.13 -6.05
N LEU A 6 -6.47 2.08 -5.65
CA LEU A 6 -6.07 1.82 -4.26
C LEU A 6 -6.56 2.93 -3.32
N ARG A 7 -6.44 4.20 -3.74
CA ARG A 7 -7.01 5.34 -2.99
C ARG A 7 -8.51 5.19 -2.80
N ARG A 8 -9.25 4.84 -3.86
CA ARG A 8 -10.70 4.65 -3.79
C ARG A 8 -11.10 3.50 -2.85
N VAL A 9 -10.41 2.36 -2.92
CA VAL A 9 -10.66 1.22 -2.02
C VAL A 9 -10.35 1.62 -0.57
N GLY A 10 -9.22 2.30 -0.33
CA GLY A 10 -8.87 2.79 1.00
C GLY A 10 -9.89 3.78 1.56
N ALA A 11 -10.34 4.75 0.74
CA ALA A 11 -11.37 5.70 1.12
C ALA A 11 -12.69 5.00 1.50
N HIS A 12 -13.12 4.02 0.70
CA HIS A 12 -14.31 3.24 1.00
C HIS A 12 -14.18 2.44 2.31
N TYR A 13 -13.01 1.82 2.53
CA TYR A 13 -12.74 1.09 3.77
C TYR A 13 -12.84 2.00 5.00
N ARG A 14 -12.29 3.23 4.93
CA ARG A 14 -12.39 4.21 6.02
C ARG A 14 -13.79 4.72 6.29
N GLN A 15 -14.66 4.79 5.28
CA GLN A 15 -16.06 5.19 5.49
C GLN A 15 -16.89 4.11 6.18
N ALA A 16 -16.47 2.85 6.11
CA ALA A 16 -17.20 1.72 6.67
C ALA A 16 -16.73 1.32 8.08
N HIS A 17 -15.72 1.99 8.64
CA HIS A 17 -15.13 1.66 9.94
C HIS A 17 -14.81 2.95 10.72
N ASP A 18 -15.39 3.09 11.91
CA ASP A 18 -15.34 4.33 12.69
C ASP A 18 -14.03 4.52 13.48
N ASP A 19 -13.30 3.44 13.80
CA ASP A 19 -12.13 3.47 14.69
C ASP A 19 -10.78 3.43 13.96
N ILE A 20 -10.69 4.08 12.79
CA ILE A 20 -9.45 4.08 12.01
C ILE A 20 -8.49 5.18 12.49
N PRO A 21 -7.21 4.85 12.80
CA PRO A 21 -6.21 5.83 13.19
C PRO A 21 -5.98 6.89 12.10
N THR A 22 -5.69 8.12 12.51
CA THR A 22 -5.33 9.22 11.59
C THR A 22 -4.05 8.94 10.80
N SER A 23 -3.18 8.06 11.31
CA SER A 23 -1.96 7.60 10.65
C SER A 23 -2.21 6.55 9.56
N TRP A 24 -3.46 6.16 9.30
CA TRP A 24 -3.78 5.12 8.31
C TRP A 24 -3.35 5.56 6.90
N ARG A 25 -2.63 4.68 6.23
CA ARG A 25 -2.08 4.88 4.89
C ARG A 25 -1.94 3.54 4.19
N ILE A 26 -1.68 3.58 2.89
CA ILE A 26 -1.41 2.37 2.10
C ILE A 26 0.10 2.32 1.87
N ASP A 27 0.74 1.37 2.54
CA ASP A 27 2.15 1.05 2.35
C ASP A 27 2.26 -0.14 1.38
N VAL A 28 3.37 -0.23 0.65
CA VAL A 28 3.64 -1.32 -0.30
C VAL A 28 4.92 -2.03 0.12
N VAL A 29 4.87 -3.35 0.22
CA VAL A 29 6.08 -4.17 0.33
C VAL A 29 6.48 -4.64 -1.06
N ALA A 30 7.57 -4.09 -1.59
CA ALA A 30 8.16 -4.54 -2.84
C ALA A 30 9.06 -5.73 -2.57
N VAL A 31 8.77 -6.87 -3.21
CA VAL A 31 9.60 -8.07 -3.13
C VAL A 31 10.20 -8.33 -4.51
N GLU A 32 11.51 -8.21 -4.59
CA GLU A 32 12.27 -8.59 -5.78
C GLU A 32 12.75 -10.03 -5.62
N LEU A 33 12.60 -10.86 -6.66
CA LEU A 33 13.01 -12.26 -6.65
C LEU A 33 14.20 -12.48 -7.58
N ASP A 34 15.08 -13.40 -7.21
CA ASP A 34 16.10 -13.94 -8.11
C ASP A 34 15.51 -14.91 -9.13
N ARG A 35 16.35 -15.43 -10.04
CA ARG A 35 15.95 -16.41 -11.07
C ARG A 35 15.50 -17.78 -10.51
N ARG A 36 15.67 -18.02 -9.21
CA ARG A 36 15.28 -19.24 -8.50
C ARG A 36 14.05 -19.00 -7.61
N ASN A 37 13.32 -17.89 -7.81
CA ASN A 37 12.17 -17.46 -7.01
C ASN A 37 12.50 -17.21 -5.52
N LYS A 38 13.76 -16.92 -5.19
CA LYS A 38 14.14 -16.54 -3.83
C LYS A 38 14.12 -15.01 -3.67
N PRO A 39 13.71 -14.47 -2.51
CA PRO A 39 13.78 -13.04 -2.26
C PRO A 39 15.22 -12.51 -2.38
N LEU A 40 15.41 -11.52 -3.24
CA LEU A 40 16.66 -10.78 -3.44
C LEU A 40 16.64 -9.47 -2.65
N ARG A 41 15.51 -8.76 -2.67
CA ARG A 41 15.29 -7.51 -1.93
C ARG A 41 13.86 -7.44 -1.43
N ILE A 42 13.69 -6.94 -0.21
CA ILE A 42 12.39 -6.62 0.37
C ILE A 42 12.47 -5.17 0.83
N GLU A 43 11.57 -4.33 0.34
CA GLU A 43 11.52 -2.91 0.65
C GLU A 43 10.11 -2.50 1.08
N LEU A 44 10.02 -1.74 2.18
CA LEU A 44 8.78 -1.09 2.59
C LEU A 44 8.75 0.32 2.00
N ILE A 45 7.77 0.54 1.12
CA ILE A 45 7.46 1.85 0.55
C ILE A 45 6.29 2.41 1.35
N GLU A 46 6.60 3.30 2.28
CA GLU A 46 5.60 3.99 3.10
C GLU A 46 4.82 5.02 2.27
N ASN A 47 3.54 5.19 2.56
CA ASN A 47 2.64 6.14 1.91
C ASN A 47 2.64 6.02 0.37
N ALA A 48 2.64 4.79 -0.15
CA ALA A 48 2.87 4.47 -1.56
C ALA A 48 1.85 5.06 -2.55
N VAL A 49 0.72 5.58 -2.06
CA VAL A 49 -0.32 6.24 -2.86
C VAL A 49 -0.75 7.58 -2.28
N GLY A 50 0.11 8.25 -1.49
CA GLY A 50 -0.12 9.61 -1.01
C GLY A 50 -0.42 10.60 -2.14
N GLU A 51 -0.95 11.78 -1.80
CA GLU A 51 -1.05 12.89 -2.74
C GLU A 51 0.35 13.49 -2.99
N ALA A 52 0.56 14.03 -4.19
CA ALA A 52 1.81 14.65 -4.60
C ALA A 52 1.83 16.14 -4.25
#